data_AF-A0A1E5ACR5-F1
#
_entry.id   AF-A0A1E5ACR5-F1
#
_cell.length_a   1.000
_cell.length_b   1.000
_cell.length_c   1.000
_cell.angle_alpha   90.00
_cell.angle_beta   90.00
_cell.angle_gamma   90.00
#
_symmetry.space_group_name_H-M   'P 1'
#
loop_
_entity.id
_entity.type
_entity.pdbx_description
1 polymer ?
#
loop_
_entity_poly.entity_id
_entity_poly.type
_entity_poly.pdbx_seq_one_letter_code
_entity_poly.pdbx_strand_id
1 'polypeptide(L)'
;MDQNFQERLCRISSEHQRQQGLKPARPGRLARTVENSGYPIRLLLAVASGLLSVLLARYIRFHLVGVPEGQALFGLGTDLVLALASCWAVTQFFKFDAAEFKAAQAIGVTVMAFCMHNLAHWVPVPMETLFSKDWVVQQQKLAPPNSLYVFGFTFQIGEPEPSATAKPRVVYRN
;
A
#
# COMPACT_ATOMS: atom_id res chain seq x y z
N MET A 1 16.73 61.38 -28.87
CA MET A 1 16.65 60.16 -28.04
C MET A 1 15.74 60.48 -26.87
N ASP A 2 14.68 59.70 -26.66
CA ASP A 2 13.70 59.92 -25.58
C ASP A 2 14.30 59.59 -24.21
N GLN A 3 14.32 60.57 -23.31
CA GLN A 3 14.78 60.39 -21.92
C GLN A 3 13.94 59.35 -21.17
N ASN A 4 12.64 59.31 -21.48
CA ASN A 4 11.68 58.37 -20.89
C ASN A 4 12.00 56.90 -21.27
N PHE A 5 12.60 56.68 -22.44
CA PHE A 5 13.04 55.35 -22.85
C PHE A 5 14.27 54.89 -22.05
N GLN A 6 15.22 55.79 -21.78
CA GLN A 6 16.41 55.47 -20.98
C GLN A 6 16.06 55.17 -19.51
N GLU A 7 15.11 55.90 -18.93
CA GLU A 7 14.62 55.60 -17.57
C GLU A 7 13.97 54.21 -17.47
N ARG A 8 13.22 53.80 -18.50
CA ARG A 8 12.62 52.46 -18.56
C ARG A 8 13.66 51.36 -18.68
N LEU A 9 14.71 51.56 -19.48
CA LEU A 9 15.81 50.61 -19.60
C LEU A 9 16.58 50.46 -18.27
N CYS A 10 16.84 51.56 -17.57
CA CYS A 10 17.54 51.55 -16.28
C CYS A 10 16.71 50.85 -15.19
N ARG A 11 15.38 50.99 -15.23
CA ARG A 11 14.46 50.26 -14.35
C ARG A 11 14.47 48.75 -14.64
N ILE A 12 14.38 48.35 -15.91
CA ILE A 12 14.37 46.93 -16.29
C ILE A 12 15.71 46.25 -15.96
N SER A 13 16.84 46.93 -16.18
CA SER A 13 18.17 46.38 -15.87
C SER A 13 18.38 46.18 -14.37
N SER A 14 17.94 47.11 -13.53
CA SER A 14 18.06 47.02 -12.07
C SER A 14 17.15 45.95 -11.46
N GLU A 15 15.95 45.73 -12.02
CA GLU A 15 15.08 44.60 -11.65
C GLU A 15 15.70 43.25 -12.04
N HIS A 16 16.26 43.13 -13.24
CA HIS A 16 16.96 41.92 -13.67
C HIS A 16 18.17 41.61 -12.78
N GLN A 17 18.93 42.61 -12.37
CA GLN A 17 20.11 42.44 -11.52
C GLN A 17 19.72 42.02 -10.08
N ARG A 18 18.62 42.55 -9.55
CA ARG A 18 18.04 42.09 -8.28
C ARG A 18 17.57 40.64 -8.35
N GLN A 19 16.92 40.23 -9.43
CA GLN A 19 16.47 38.84 -9.60
C GLN A 19 17.62 37.86 -9.84
N GLN A 20 18.71 38.30 -10.49
CA GLN A 20 19.89 37.46 -10.71
C GLN A 20 20.75 37.30 -9.45
N GLY A 21 20.80 38.29 -8.55
CA GLY A 21 21.50 38.22 -7.26
C GLY A 21 20.78 37.39 -6.18
N LEU A 22 19.49 37.09 -6.37
CA LEU A 22 18.65 36.35 -5.42
C LEU A 22 18.47 34.86 -5.78
N LYS A 23 19.18 34.33 -6.78
CA LYS A 23 19.17 32.87 -7.02
C LYS A 23 19.78 32.18 -5.80
N PRO A 24 19.00 31.44 -4.98
CA PRO A 24 19.58 30.71 -3.88
C PRO A 24 20.61 29.74 -4.47
N ALA A 25 21.80 29.72 -3.87
CA ALA A 25 22.85 28.77 -4.23
C ALA A 25 22.22 27.37 -4.27
N ARG A 26 22.30 26.69 -5.42
CA ARG A 26 21.81 25.30 -5.53
C ARG A 26 22.44 24.51 -4.37
N PRO A 27 21.65 23.90 -3.47
CA PRO A 27 22.22 23.18 -2.35
C PRO A 27 23.18 22.12 -2.91
N GLY A 28 24.41 22.12 -2.38
CA GLY A 28 25.47 21.24 -2.85
C GLY A 28 25.02 19.78 -2.82
N ARG A 29 25.56 18.95 -3.72
CA ARG A 29 25.20 17.53 -3.89
C ARG A 29 25.07 16.77 -2.57
N LEU A 30 25.89 17.10 -1.57
CA LEU A 30 25.89 16.49 -0.24
C LEU A 30 24.69 16.90 0.64
N ALA A 31 24.24 18.16 0.57
CA ALA A 31 23.04 18.62 1.28
C ALA A 31 21.78 17.90 0.75
N ARG A 32 21.71 17.71 -0.59
CA ARG A 32 20.65 16.92 -1.24
C ARG A 32 20.62 15.45 -0.83
N THR A 33 21.77 14.84 -0.53
CA THR A 33 21.85 13.41 -0.16
C THR A 33 21.45 13.19 1.30
N VAL A 34 21.85 14.08 2.21
CA VAL A 34 21.48 14.01 3.63
C VAL A 34 19.99 14.34 3.84
N GLU A 35 19.44 15.26 3.04
CA GLU A 35 18.01 15.59 3.03
C GLU A 35 17.13 14.46 2.44
N ASN A 36 17.72 13.53 1.67
CA ASN A 36 17.00 12.48 0.94
C ASN A 36 17.14 11.06 1.55
N SER A 37 17.90 10.88 2.63
CA SER A 37 18.03 9.57 3.31
C SER A 37 16.74 9.13 4.00
N GLY A 38 15.92 10.09 4.44
CA GLY A 38 14.59 9.83 5.01
C GLY A 38 13.52 9.48 3.99
N TYR A 39 13.74 9.78 2.70
CA TYR A 39 12.77 9.51 1.63
C TYR A 39 12.42 8.01 1.49
N PRO A 40 13.39 7.07 1.34
CA PRO A 40 13.06 5.65 1.22
C PRO A 40 12.35 5.12 2.46
N ILE A 41 12.73 5.58 3.66
CA ILE A 41 12.08 5.19 4.91
C ILE A 41 10.62 5.64 4.91
N ARG A 42 10.34 6.90 4.53
CA ARG A 42 8.97 7.41 4.43
C ARG A 42 8.15 6.66 3.39
N LEU A 43 8.77 6.26 2.27
CA LEU A 43 8.11 5.46 1.24
C LEU A 43 7.75 4.06 1.76
N LEU A 44 8.67 3.40 2.48
CA LEU A 44 8.41 2.12 3.12
C LEU A 44 7.30 2.22 4.18
N LEU A 45 7.33 3.28 5.01
CA LEU A 45 6.28 3.55 5.98
C LEU A 45 4.92 3.79 5.31
N ALA A 46 4.90 4.47 4.16
CA ALA A 46 3.69 4.67 3.38
C ALA A 46 3.11 3.32 2.93
N VAL A 47 3.92 2.44 2.31
CA VAL A 47 3.46 1.08 1.93
C VAL A 47 2.98 0.29 3.15
N ALA A 48 3.78 0.25 4.22
CA ALA A 48 3.45 -0.47 5.45
C ALA A 48 2.13 0.00 6.07
N SER A 49 1.90 1.32 6.06
CA SER A 49 0.65 1.89 6.56
C SER A 49 -0.58 1.47 5.73
N GLY A 50 -0.42 1.31 4.41
CA GLY A 50 -1.46 0.74 3.55
C GLY A 50 -1.75 -0.72 3.87
N LEU A 51 -0.70 -1.54 4.02
CA LEU A 51 -0.84 -2.96 4.42
C LEU A 51 -1.59 -3.09 5.76
N LEU A 52 -1.19 -2.30 6.76
CA LEU A 52 -1.79 -2.33 8.10
C LEU A 52 -3.24 -1.82 8.10
N SER A 53 -3.57 -0.86 7.24
CA SER A 53 -4.93 -0.32 7.13
C SER A 53 -5.93 -1.41 6.73
N VAL A 54 -5.57 -2.30 5.80
CA VAL A 54 -6.43 -3.42 5.40
C VAL A 54 -6.61 -4.42 6.55
N LEU A 55 -5.52 -4.77 7.26
CA LEU A 55 -5.60 -5.66 8.41
C LEU A 55 -6.49 -5.09 9.51
N LEU A 56 -6.34 -3.80 9.81
CA LEU A 56 -7.14 -3.12 10.82
C LEU A 56 -8.62 -3.03 10.40
N ALA A 57 -8.89 -2.66 9.15
CA ALA A 57 -10.24 -2.65 8.59
C ALA A 57 -10.91 -4.02 8.71
N ARG A 58 -10.19 -5.09 8.34
CA ARG A 58 -10.65 -6.46 8.49
C ARG A 58 -10.91 -6.81 9.95
N TYR A 59 -9.99 -6.45 10.86
CA TYR A 59 -10.09 -6.72 12.28
C TYR A 59 -11.33 -6.07 12.90
N ILE A 60 -11.53 -4.78 12.63
CA ILE A 60 -12.70 -4.03 13.11
C ILE A 60 -13.97 -4.69 12.59
N ARG A 61 -14.04 -4.94 11.28
CA ARG A 61 -15.21 -5.57 10.69
C ARG A 61 -15.49 -6.95 11.27
N PHE A 62 -14.45 -7.77 11.43
CA PHE A 62 -14.57 -9.11 12.00
C PHE A 62 -15.20 -9.05 13.39
N HIS A 63 -14.77 -8.11 14.23
CA HIS A 63 -15.29 -7.98 15.59
C HIS A 63 -16.68 -7.30 15.66
N LEU A 64 -17.07 -6.52 14.65
CA LEU A 64 -18.38 -5.89 14.59
C LEU A 64 -19.46 -6.77 13.94
N VAL A 65 -19.10 -7.54 12.91
CA VAL A 65 -20.03 -8.28 12.05
C VAL A 65 -19.86 -9.80 12.16
N GLY A 66 -18.71 -10.27 12.63
CA GLY A 66 -18.37 -11.70 12.69
C GLY A 66 -17.77 -12.25 11.39
N VAL A 67 -17.76 -13.58 11.27
CA VAL A 67 -17.33 -14.30 10.06
C VAL A 67 -18.43 -14.14 8.99
N PRO A 68 -18.15 -13.50 7.84
CA PRO A 68 -19.16 -13.33 6.81
C PRO A 68 -19.49 -14.68 6.15
N GLU A 69 -20.72 -15.14 6.32
CA GLU A 69 -21.27 -16.29 5.60
C GLU A 69 -21.72 -15.85 4.19
N GLY A 70 -21.07 -16.39 3.16
CA GLY A 70 -21.68 -16.50 1.82
C GLY A 70 -21.60 -15.33 0.84
N GLN A 71 -20.94 -14.20 1.14
CA GLN A 71 -20.84 -13.07 0.18
C GLN A 71 -19.42 -12.51 0.05
N ALA A 72 -18.50 -13.30 -0.50
CA ALA A 72 -17.08 -12.95 -0.63
C ALA A 72 -16.83 -11.61 -1.39
N LEU A 73 -17.65 -11.30 -2.41
CA LEU A 73 -17.53 -10.05 -3.18
C LEU A 73 -18.00 -8.82 -2.39
N PHE A 74 -19.13 -8.93 -1.69
CA PHE A 74 -19.63 -7.86 -0.82
C PHE A 74 -18.67 -7.62 0.35
N GLY A 75 -18.09 -8.71 0.87
CA GLY A 75 -16.94 -8.74 1.77
C GLY A 75 -15.82 -7.82 1.27
N LEU A 76 -15.13 -8.25 0.22
CA LEU A 76 -13.95 -7.56 -0.28
C LEU A 76 -14.20 -6.09 -0.63
N GLY A 77 -15.35 -5.75 -1.23
CA GLY A 77 -15.70 -4.37 -1.56
C GLY A 77 -15.82 -3.46 -0.33
N THR A 78 -16.45 -3.95 0.74
CA THR A 78 -16.59 -3.18 1.99
C THR A 78 -15.26 -3.04 2.73
N ASP A 79 -14.38 -4.04 2.66
CA ASP A 79 -13.03 -3.90 3.23
C ASP A 79 -12.18 -2.92 2.44
N LEU A 80 -12.36 -2.86 1.12
CA LEU A 80 -11.66 -1.89 0.27
C LEU A 80 -12.09 -0.46 0.59
N VAL A 81 -13.40 -0.22 0.75
CA VAL A 81 -13.93 1.08 1.17
C VAL A 81 -13.41 1.47 2.55
N LEU A 82 -13.44 0.55 3.51
CA LEU A 82 -12.94 0.80 4.87
C LEU A 82 -11.43 1.04 4.88
N ALA A 83 -10.66 0.27 4.09
CA ALA A 83 -9.22 0.46 3.95
C ALA A 83 -8.88 1.80 3.29
N LEU A 84 -9.63 2.25 2.28
CA LEU A 84 -9.46 3.57 1.67
C LEU A 84 -9.75 4.69 2.67
N ALA A 85 -10.80 4.55 3.48
CA ALA A 85 -11.11 5.50 4.56
C ALA A 85 -9.99 5.53 5.62
N SER A 86 -9.47 4.36 6.02
CA SER A 86 -8.34 4.25 6.94
C SER A 86 -7.06 4.86 6.36
N CYS A 87 -6.75 4.60 5.08
CA CYS A 87 -5.61 5.22 4.41
C CYS A 87 -5.74 6.75 4.38
N TRP A 88 -6.91 7.27 4.03
CA TRP A 88 -7.16 8.71 4.06
C TRP A 88 -6.90 9.29 5.45
N ALA A 89 -7.40 8.66 6.51
CA ALA A 89 -7.14 9.07 7.89
C ALA A 89 -5.63 9.05 8.21
N VAL A 90 -4.92 7.96 7.87
CA VAL A 90 -3.47 7.84 8.05
C VAL A 90 -2.72 8.94 7.29
N THR A 91 -3.10 9.25 6.05
CA THR A 91 -2.50 10.34 5.27
C THR A 91 -2.60 11.68 6.02
N GLN A 92 -3.74 11.96 6.68
CA GLN A 92 -3.92 13.18 7.48
C GLN A 92 -2.97 13.24 8.68
N PHE A 93 -2.77 12.12 9.39
CA PHE A 93 -1.89 12.08 10.56
C PHE A 93 -0.40 12.18 10.19
N PHE A 94 0.03 11.51 9.13
CA PHE A 94 1.44 11.44 8.74
C PHE A 94 1.89 12.54 7.75
N LYS A 95 0.97 13.43 7.33
CA LYS A 95 1.24 14.51 6.36
C LYS A 95 1.91 13.99 5.08
N PHE A 96 1.41 12.88 4.57
CA PHE A 96 1.84 12.30 3.29
C PHE A 96 1.20 13.05 2.12
N ASP A 97 1.53 14.33 1.98
CA ASP A 97 0.86 15.21 1.00
C ASP A 97 1.31 14.95 -0.44
N ALA A 98 2.54 14.47 -0.63
CA ALA A 98 3.07 14.12 -1.94
C ALA A 98 2.32 12.92 -2.56
N ALA A 99 2.03 13.02 -3.86
CA ALA A 99 1.30 12.00 -4.60
C ALA A 99 1.99 10.62 -4.56
N GLU A 100 3.32 10.60 -4.48
CA GLU A 100 4.14 9.38 -4.41
C GLU A 100 3.84 8.53 -3.17
N PHE A 101 3.70 9.16 -1.98
CA PHE A 101 3.38 8.44 -0.76
C PHE A 101 1.94 7.93 -0.76
N LYS A 102 1.01 8.68 -1.36
CA LYS A 102 -0.38 8.24 -1.55
C LYS A 102 -0.46 7.03 -2.49
N ALA A 103 0.31 7.04 -3.58
CA ALA A 103 0.41 5.91 -4.50
C ALA A 103 1.03 4.69 -3.80
N ALA A 104 2.08 4.88 -3.00
CA ALA A 104 2.70 3.82 -2.21
C ALA A 104 1.73 3.19 -1.19
N GLN A 105 0.91 4.02 -0.52
CA GLN A 105 -0.17 3.55 0.34
C GLN A 105 -1.20 2.70 -0.43
N ALA A 106 -1.65 3.18 -1.59
CA ALA A 106 -2.62 2.47 -2.43
C ALA A 106 -2.08 1.12 -2.91
N ILE A 107 -0.78 1.05 -3.25
CA ILE A 107 -0.10 -0.21 -3.58
C ILE A 107 -0.13 -1.15 -2.37
N GLY A 108 0.22 -0.66 -1.18
CA GLY A 108 0.14 -1.44 0.06
C GLY A 108 -1.26 -2.00 0.31
N VAL A 109 -2.30 -1.16 0.19
CA VAL A 109 -3.70 -1.62 0.31
C VAL A 109 -4.02 -2.72 -0.69
N THR A 110 -3.68 -2.50 -1.96
CA THR A 110 -3.99 -3.44 -3.04
C THR A 110 -3.31 -4.79 -2.82
N VAL A 111 -2.02 -4.76 -2.46
CA VAL A 111 -1.24 -5.97 -2.17
C VAL A 111 -1.84 -6.72 -0.99
N MET A 112 -2.12 -6.05 0.14
CA MET A 112 -2.70 -6.75 1.29
C MET A 112 -4.11 -7.26 0.98
N ALA A 113 -4.96 -6.49 0.28
CA ALA A 113 -6.31 -6.91 -0.05
C ALA A 113 -6.37 -8.21 -0.85
N PHE A 114 -5.45 -8.41 -1.80
CA PHE A 114 -5.40 -9.61 -2.64
C PHE A 114 -4.53 -10.74 -2.09
N CYS A 115 -3.65 -10.44 -1.14
CA CYS A 115 -2.72 -11.43 -0.55
C CYS A 115 -3.06 -11.81 0.90
N MET A 116 -4.07 -11.21 1.53
CA MET A 116 -4.33 -11.40 2.97
C MET A 116 -4.54 -12.87 3.34
N HIS A 117 -5.17 -13.67 2.47
CA HIS A 117 -5.39 -15.10 2.71
C HIS A 117 -4.06 -15.87 2.87
N ASN A 118 -2.96 -15.39 2.27
CA ASN A 118 -1.64 -16.01 2.43
C ASN A 118 -1.14 -15.94 3.88
N LEU A 119 -1.58 -14.95 4.67
CA LEU A 119 -1.24 -14.88 6.10
C LEU A 119 -1.81 -16.06 6.89
N ALA A 120 -2.99 -16.57 6.50
CA ALA A 120 -3.58 -17.76 7.09
C ALA A 120 -2.77 -19.04 6.79
N HIS A 121 -1.96 -19.03 5.73
CA HIS A 121 -1.06 -20.14 5.39
C HIS A 121 0.31 -19.98 6.04
N TRP A 122 0.91 -18.79 5.96
CA TRP A 122 2.28 -18.56 6.43
C TRP A 122 2.39 -18.45 7.95
N VAL A 123 1.40 -17.83 8.59
CA VAL A 123 1.41 -17.55 10.03
C VAL A 123 0.03 -17.85 10.65
N PRO A 124 -0.41 -19.12 10.62
CA PRO A 124 -1.75 -19.49 11.08
C PRO A 124 -1.97 -19.12 12.55
N VAL A 125 -1.03 -19.46 13.45
CA VAL A 125 -1.20 -19.26 14.91
C VAL A 125 -1.45 -17.78 15.30
N PRO A 126 -0.65 -16.79 14.83
CA PRO A 126 -1.00 -15.38 15.05
C PRO A 126 -2.36 -14.98 14.48
N MET A 127 -2.73 -15.49 13.31
CA MET A 127 -4.02 -15.16 12.68
C MET A 127 -5.21 -15.81 13.39
N GLU A 128 -5.04 -16.99 13.99
CA GLU A 128 -6.05 -17.62 14.84
C GLU A 128 -6.34 -16.77 16.08
N THR A 129 -5.31 -16.13 16.63
CA THR A 129 -5.46 -15.23 17.79
C THR A 129 -6.13 -13.91 17.41
N LEU A 130 -5.84 -13.38 16.22
CA LEU A 130 -6.40 -12.10 15.75
C LEU A 130 -7.83 -12.21 15.22
N PHE A 131 -8.18 -13.31 14.56
CA PHE A 131 -9.47 -13.47 13.89
C PHE A 131 -10.23 -14.68 14.44
N SER A 132 -9.70 -15.89 14.31
CA SER A 132 -10.23 -17.13 14.91
C SER A 132 -9.67 -18.31 14.12
N LYS A 133 -9.79 -19.51 14.69
CA LYS A 133 -9.49 -20.75 13.96
C LYS A 133 -10.37 -20.93 12.72
N ASP A 134 -11.66 -20.61 12.82
CA ASP A 134 -12.60 -20.77 11.71
C ASP A 134 -12.29 -19.81 10.56
N TRP A 135 -11.90 -18.57 10.87
CA TRP A 135 -11.46 -17.62 9.85
C TRP A 135 -10.22 -18.13 9.11
N VAL A 136 -9.21 -18.64 9.82
CA VAL A 136 -7.99 -19.21 9.21
C VAL A 136 -8.34 -20.36 8.27
N VAL A 137 -9.17 -21.31 8.73
CA VAL A 137 -9.63 -22.44 7.91
C VAL A 137 -10.41 -21.95 6.68
N GLN A 138 -11.24 -20.92 6.83
CA GLN A 138 -11.99 -20.34 5.71
C GLN A 138 -11.04 -19.72 4.67
N GLN A 139 -10.02 -18.97 5.10
CA GLN A 139 -9.04 -18.38 4.18
C GLN A 139 -8.19 -19.45 3.46
N GLN A 140 -7.81 -20.52 4.18
CA GLN A 140 -7.07 -21.64 3.59
C GLN A 140 -7.89 -22.40 2.54
N LYS A 141 -9.22 -22.47 2.72
CA LYS A 141 -10.15 -23.03 1.73
C LYS A 141 -10.44 -22.06 0.58
N LEU A 142 -10.37 -20.75 0.84
CA LEU A 142 -10.68 -19.72 -0.14
C LEU A 142 -9.68 -19.72 -1.30
N ALA A 143 -8.39 -19.77 -0.99
CA ALA A 143 -7.34 -19.77 -2.00
C ALA A 143 -6.08 -20.51 -1.51
N PRO A 144 -5.35 -21.18 -2.41
CA PRO A 144 -4.09 -21.85 -2.10
C PRO A 144 -3.01 -20.86 -1.62
N PRO A 145 -1.97 -21.34 -0.91
CA PRO A 145 -0.85 -20.49 -0.51
C PRO A 145 -0.12 -19.92 -1.74
N ASN A 146 0.61 -18.83 -1.53
CA ASN A 146 1.43 -18.16 -2.55
C ASN A 146 0.63 -17.77 -3.81
N SER A 147 -0.58 -17.29 -3.61
CA SER A 147 -1.47 -16.87 -4.70
C SER A 147 -2.03 -15.47 -4.48
N LEU A 148 -2.50 -14.84 -5.56
CA LEU A 148 -3.37 -13.67 -5.52
C LEU A 148 -4.81 -14.13 -5.63
N TYR A 149 -5.67 -13.64 -4.74
CA TYR A 149 -7.11 -13.80 -4.87
C TYR A 149 -7.72 -12.46 -5.31
N VAL A 150 -8.22 -12.41 -6.54
CA VAL A 150 -8.74 -11.21 -7.18
C VAL A 150 -10.15 -11.49 -7.70
N PHE A 151 -11.16 -10.93 -7.03
CA PHE A 151 -12.57 -11.01 -7.44
C PHE A 151 -13.08 -12.43 -7.78
N GLY A 152 -12.68 -13.45 -7.01
CA GLY A 152 -13.08 -14.85 -7.24
C GLY A 152 -12.13 -15.64 -8.13
N PHE A 153 -11.13 -14.99 -8.72
CA PHE A 153 -10.07 -15.65 -9.48
C PHE A 153 -8.82 -15.80 -8.62
N THR A 154 -8.15 -16.93 -8.76
CA THR A 154 -6.89 -17.23 -8.09
C THR A 154 -5.76 -17.29 -9.12
N PHE A 155 -4.69 -16.53 -8.87
CA PHE A 155 -3.46 -16.56 -9.68
C PHE A 155 -2.29 -17.03 -8.81
N GLN A 156 -1.60 -18.10 -9.19
CA GLN A 156 -0.40 -18.56 -8.46
C GLN A 156 0.80 -17.66 -8.78
N ILE A 157 1.56 -17.27 -7.76
CA ILE A 157 2.73 -16.37 -7.87
C ILE A 157 4.05 -17.18 -7.84
N GLY A 158 4.00 -18.48 -7.52
CA GLY A 158 5.17 -19.37 -7.43
C GLY A 158 4.87 -20.80 -7.86
N GLU A 159 5.87 -21.69 -7.76
CA GLU A 159 5.67 -23.11 -8.07
C GLU A 159 4.58 -23.71 -7.17
N PRO A 160 3.63 -24.49 -7.73
CA PRO A 160 2.64 -25.17 -6.93
C PRO A 160 3.36 -26.13 -5.97
N GLU A 161 3.03 -26.02 -4.68
CA GLU A 161 3.37 -27.03 -3.68
C GLU A 161 3.03 -28.42 -4.25
N PRO A 162 3.98 -29.38 -4.27
CA PRO A 162 3.79 -30.69 -4.90
C PRO A 162 2.64 -31.50 -4.28
N SER A 163 2.14 -31.08 -3.11
CA SER A 163 0.98 -31.66 -2.44
C SER A 163 -0.37 -31.32 -3.09
N ALA A 164 -0.47 -30.26 -3.91
CA ALA A 164 -1.73 -29.87 -4.57
C ALA A 164 -2.11 -30.79 -5.76
N THR A 165 -1.21 -31.67 -6.21
CA THR A 165 -1.42 -32.61 -7.33
C THR A 165 -1.25 -34.08 -6.94
N ALA A 166 -1.27 -34.41 -5.65
CA ALA A 166 -1.29 -35.79 -5.22
C ALA A 166 -2.62 -36.45 -5.62
N LYS A 167 -2.68 -37.02 -6.83
CA LYS A 167 -3.73 -37.96 -7.24
C LYS A 167 -3.87 -38.99 -6.11
N PRO A 168 -5.09 -39.31 -5.63
CA PRO A 168 -5.25 -40.30 -4.58
C PRO A 168 -4.64 -41.61 -5.08
N ARG A 169 -3.56 -42.05 -4.44
CA ARG A 169 -2.95 -43.35 -4.70
C ARG A 169 -3.94 -44.39 -4.18
N VAL A 170 -4.77 -44.92 -5.08
CA VAL A 170 -5.67 -46.04 -4.78
C VAL A 170 -4.78 -47.24 -4.46
N VAL A 171 -4.64 -47.53 -3.17
CA VAL A 171 -3.97 -48.74 -2.69
C VAL A 171 -4.98 -49.87 -2.83
N TYR A 172 -4.86 -50.66 -3.90
CA TYR A 172 -5.56 -51.93 -3.97
C TYR A 172 -4.94 -52.85 -2.92
N ARG A 173 -5.71 -53.17 -1.89
CA ARG A 173 -5.38 -54.20 -0.90
C ARG A 173 -5.76 -55.54 -1.52
N ASN A 174 -4.75 -56.31 -1.93
CA ASN A 174 -4.93 -57.71 -2.32
C ASN A 174 -5.24 -58.57 -1.08
#